data_AF-A0A167W0V1-F1
#
_entry.id   AF-A0A167W0V1-F1
#
_cell.length_a   1.000
_cell.length_b   1.000
_cell.length_c   1.000
_cell.angle_alpha   90.00
_cell.angle_beta   90.00
_cell.angle_gamma   90.00
#
_symmetry.space_group_name_H-M   'P 1'
#
loop_
_entity.id
_entity.type
_entity.pdbx_description
1 polymer ?
#
loop_
_entity_poly.entity_id
_entity_poly.type
_entity_poly.pdbx_seq_one_letter_code
_entity_poly.pdbx_strand_id
1 'polypeptide(L)'
;MMAQFAMSRLFRQSTTSPVRQSILRPMQARSYGSNAAIPTFTSTSSPELDEALERFRNELFIPLALPKRQRKSVFREKYATQLQNEPITVKISETEEFTLTPKTRHDLPSKKDALEVLKMMVAAKNFSNLFPYLSALRMSNYAINSDRWEYIIRKTSDAGKLSTIIECARQSQRTGLSLGNKNIARRLFFELHRTAAKPNSAGNPAVKALRLAREAASLMDAPEHSVEDIQDDPKHQPFVIGTLLELSAVCAQMNEADIDLVRGYAQKLDAAWSRGNFKDDAATSFETIERLEENLAIYNGMRLAVGLPKAAQDTGSFKTRCNELRDVLISQLQKVKNANVLGDKVAKKLLRPKPEQKAEENA
;
A
#
# COMPACT_ATOMS: atom_id res chain seq x y z
N MET A 1 -5.52 -46.27 -77.14
CA MET A 1 -5.45 -44.83 -77.46
C MET A 1 -4.15 -44.30 -76.85
N MET A 2 -3.26 -43.82 -77.72
CA MET A 2 -1.85 -43.49 -77.48
C MET A 2 -1.67 -42.17 -76.71
N ALA A 3 -0.63 -42.06 -75.88
CA ALA A 3 0.41 -41.02 -76.01
C ALA A 3 1.53 -41.21 -74.96
N GLN A 4 2.73 -41.48 -75.47
CA GLN A 4 4.04 -41.38 -74.82
C GLN A 4 4.64 -39.97 -75.01
N PHE A 5 5.82 -39.75 -74.39
CA PHE A 5 6.87 -38.74 -74.68
C PHE A 5 6.69 -37.37 -73.97
N ALA A 6 7.72 -36.68 -73.48
CA ALA A 6 9.17 -36.88 -73.43
C ALA A 6 9.82 -35.93 -72.40
N MET A 7 11.05 -36.27 -72.01
CA MET A 7 11.98 -35.43 -71.26
C MET A 7 12.50 -34.23 -72.07
N SER A 8 12.81 -33.12 -71.41
CA SER A 8 14.03 -32.34 -71.71
C SER A 8 14.30 -31.26 -70.65
N ARG A 9 15.46 -31.38 -70.00
CA ARG A 9 16.15 -30.29 -69.31
C ARG A 9 16.83 -29.41 -70.35
N LEU A 10 16.77 -28.08 -70.18
CA LEU A 10 17.76 -27.16 -70.74
C LEU A 10 18.19 -26.17 -69.67
N PHE A 11 19.48 -26.24 -69.35
CA PHE A 11 20.23 -25.19 -68.67
C PHE A 11 20.20 -23.93 -69.54
N ARG A 12 20.02 -22.75 -68.92
CA ARG A 12 20.58 -21.52 -69.45
C ARG A 12 21.25 -20.74 -68.33
N GLN A 13 22.49 -20.37 -68.64
CA GLN A 13 23.49 -19.80 -67.76
C GLN A 13 23.14 -18.39 -67.29
N SER A 14 23.69 -18.10 -66.12
CA SER A 14 23.96 -16.81 -65.49
C SER A 14 24.71 -15.81 -66.37
N THR A 15 24.32 -14.53 -66.29
CA THR A 15 25.22 -13.38 -66.46
C THR A 15 24.91 -12.31 -65.39
N THR A 16 25.75 -12.32 -64.35
CA THR A 16 26.36 -11.20 -63.60
C THR A 16 25.75 -9.78 -63.71
N SER A 17 25.23 -9.24 -62.61
CA SER A 17 25.91 -8.23 -61.79
C SER A 17 25.04 -7.73 -60.62
N PRO A 18 25.65 -7.28 -59.49
CA PRO A 18 25.00 -7.28 -58.19
C PRO A 18 24.38 -5.91 -57.89
N VAL A 19 23.05 -5.82 -57.96
CA VAL A 19 22.37 -4.74 -57.23
C VAL A 19 22.41 -5.14 -55.75
N ARG A 20 23.34 -4.53 -55.02
CA ARG A 20 23.32 -4.45 -53.56
C ARG A 20 21.97 -3.83 -53.16
N GLN A 21 20.95 -4.67 -53.03
CA GLN A 21 19.77 -4.32 -52.26
C GLN A 21 20.26 -4.22 -50.82
N SER A 22 20.55 -3.00 -50.39
CA SER A 22 20.59 -2.65 -48.99
C SER A 22 19.26 -3.12 -48.40
N ILE A 23 19.29 -4.29 -47.78
CA ILE A 23 18.26 -4.72 -46.85
C ILE A 23 18.38 -3.73 -45.69
N LEU A 24 17.74 -2.57 -45.89
CA LEU A 24 17.32 -1.70 -44.81
C LEU A 24 16.46 -2.61 -43.94
N ARG A 25 17.08 -3.12 -42.87
CA ARG A 25 16.38 -3.71 -41.75
C ARG A 25 15.22 -2.77 -41.48
N PRO A 26 13.95 -3.22 -41.51
CA PRO A 26 12.87 -2.37 -41.06
C PRO A 26 13.25 -1.92 -39.66
N MET A 27 13.53 -0.63 -39.54
CA MET A 27 13.85 0.03 -38.29
C MET A 27 12.65 -0.28 -37.39
N GLN A 28 12.85 -1.21 -36.45
CA GLN A 28 11.79 -1.65 -35.57
C GLN A 28 11.26 -0.41 -34.89
N ALA A 29 10.00 -0.07 -35.15
CA ALA A 29 9.27 0.93 -34.39
C ALA A 29 9.51 0.61 -32.91
N ARG A 30 10.12 1.58 -32.21
CA ARG A 30 10.57 1.44 -30.83
C ARG A 30 9.36 1.21 -29.94
N SER A 31 9.03 -0.04 -29.66
CA SER A 31 8.19 -0.32 -28.50
C SER A 31 9.08 -0.11 -27.28
N TYR A 32 8.94 1.04 -26.62
CA TYR A 32 9.35 1.18 -25.23
C TYR A 32 8.87 -0.06 -24.47
N GLY A 33 9.74 -0.65 -23.63
CA GLY A 33 9.41 -1.83 -22.84
C GLY A 33 7.99 -1.71 -22.27
N SER A 34 7.18 -2.74 -22.48
CA SER A 34 5.72 -2.70 -22.33
C SER A 34 5.23 -1.99 -21.05
N ASN A 35 4.48 -0.90 -21.23
CA ASN A 35 3.48 -0.27 -20.35
C ASN A 35 3.83 0.09 -18.88
N ALA A 36 5.01 -0.24 -18.35
CA ALA A 36 5.45 0.20 -17.03
C ALA A 36 6.90 0.71 -17.12
N ALA A 37 7.08 2.03 -17.00
CA ALA A 37 8.41 2.63 -16.95
C ALA A 37 9.22 2.01 -15.80
N ILE A 38 10.41 1.47 -16.09
CA ILE A 38 11.30 0.86 -15.11
C ILE A 38 11.80 1.98 -14.18
N PRO A 39 11.41 1.99 -12.89
CA PRO A 39 11.53 3.17 -12.06
C PRO A 39 12.96 3.39 -11.59
N THR A 40 13.44 4.62 -11.72
CA THR A 40 14.74 5.06 -11.19
C THR A 40 14.65 5.37 -9.71
N PHE A 41 15.77 5.25 -9.00
CA PHE A 41 15.86 5.51 -7.58
C PHE A 41 16.66 6.77 -7.32
N THR A 42 16.20 7.60 -6.40
CA THR A 42 16.96 8.76 -5.94
C THR A 42 18.04 8.29 -4.97
N SER A 43 19.26 8.80 -5.11
CA SER A 43 20.35 8.52 -4.17
C SER A 43 19.92 8.80 -2.74
N THR A 44 20.36 7.94 -1.82
CA THR A 44 20.01 8.02 -0.41
C THR A 44 21.25 8.34 0.44
N SER A 45 21.04 8.58 1.72
CA SER A 45 22.15 8.78 2.67
C SER A 45 22.84 7.46 3.07
N SER A 46 22.34 6.31 2.63
CA SER A 46 22.87 5.00 2.94
C SER A 46 23.42 4.36 1.66
N PRO A 47 24.74 4.22 1.50
CA PRO A 47 25.32 3.63 0.30
C PRO A 47 24.90 2.16 0.13
N GLU A 48 24.71 1.43 1.23
CA GLU A 48 24.21 0.04 1.23
C GLU A 48 22.80 -0.06 0.64
N LEU A 49 21.91 0.88 0.96
CA LEU A 49 20.56 0.92 0.40
C LEU A 49 20.61 1.24 -1.11
N ASP A 50 21.47 2.17 -1.51
CA ASP A 50 21.64 2.55 -2.92
C ASP A 50 22.16 1.36 -3.74
N GLU A 51 23.18 0.66 -3.24
CA GLU A 51 23.71 -0.56 -3.86
C GLU A 51 22.64 -1.65 -3.97
N ALA A 52 21.85 -1.87 -2.91
CA ALA A 52 20.79 -2.86 -2.95
C ALA A 52 19.67 -2.50 -3.94
N LEU A 53 19.29 -1.22 -4.02
CA LEU A 53 18.30 -0.73 -4.99
C LEU A 53 18.81 -0.88 -6.43
N GLU A 54 20.06 -0.53 -6.67
CA GLU A 54 20.75 -0.65 -7.97
C GLU A 54 20.86 -2.12 -8.39
N ARG A 55 21.23 -3.00 -7.46
CA ARG A 55 21.25 -4.46 -7.67
C ARG A 55 19.87 -4.97 -8.09
N PHE A 56 18.82 -4.61 -7.36
CA PHE A 56 17.45 -4.99 -7.72
C PHE A 56 17.03 -4.45 -9.08
N ARG A 57 17.39 -3.21 -9.40
CA ARG A 57 17.12 -2.59 -10.71
C ARG A 57 17.75 -3.40 -11.85
N ASN A 58 19.05 -3.67 -11.74
CA ASN A 58 19.86 -4.27 -12.81
C ASN A 58 19.65 -5.79 -12.93
N GLU A 59 19.44 -6.48 -11.81
CA GLU A 59 19.31 -7.94 -11.80
C GLU A 59 17.86 -8.41 -11.96
N LEU A 60 16.89 -7.69 -11.39
CA LEU A 60 15.49 -8.13 -11.35
C LEU A 60 14.58 -7.28 -12.25
N PHE A 61 14.52 -5.98 -12.01
CA PHE A 61 13.50 -5.12 -12.60
C PHE A 61 13.68 -4.95 -14.11
N ILE A 62 14.89 -4.62 -14.55
CA ILE A 62 15.19 -4.44 -15.98
C ILE A 62 14.96 -5.76 -16.73
N PRO A 63 15.57 -6.91 -16.36
CA PRO A 63 15.40 -8.15 -17.11
C PRO A 63 13.95 -8.65 -17.20
N LEU A 64 13.15 -8.44 -16.15
CA LEU A 64 11.75 -8.91 -16.12
C LEU A 64 10.78 -7.98 -16.85
N ALA A 65 11.10 -6.69 -16.96
CA ALA A 65 10.34 -5.69 -17.70
C ALA A 65 10.52 -5.78 -19.23
N LEU A 66 11.53 -6.51 -19.70
CA LEU A 66 11.78 -6.65 -21.14
C LEU A 66 10.59 -7.32 -21.87
N PRO A 67 10.34 -6.92 -23.14
CA PRO A 67 9.43 -7.65 -24.01
C PRO A 67 9.75 -9.14 -24.08
N LYS A 68 8.71 -9.97 -24.25
CA LYS A 68 8.78 -11.44 -24.19
C LYS A 68 9.92 -12.04 -25.02
N ARG A 69 10.26 -11.45 -26.17
CA ARG A 69 11.37 -11.91 -27.04
C ARG A 69 12.73 -11.66 -26.42
N GLN A 70 13.02 -10.42 -25.99
CA GLN A 70 14.29 -10.05 -25.36
C GLN A 70 14.48 -10.77 -24.01
N ARG A 71 13.40 -10.86 -23.21
CA ARG A 71 13.40 -11.63 -21.96
C ARG A 71 13.75 -13.11 -22.17
N LYS A 72 13.33 -13.72 -23.29
CA LYS A 72 13.71 -15.10 -23.63
C LYS A 72 15.20 -15.22 -23.94
N SER A 73 15.82 -14.21 -24.56
CA SER A 73 17.25 -14.21 -24.83
C SER A 73 18.08 -14.15 -23.54
N VAL A 74 17.60 -13.43 -22.53
CA VAL A 74 18.26 -13.33 -21.21
C VAL A 74 18.19 -14.64 -20.42
N PHE A 75 17.01 -15.27 -20.37
CA PHE A 75 16.74 -16.39 -19.44
C PHE A 75 16.80 -17.80 -20.04
N ARG A 76 17.01 -17.96 -21.35
CA ARG A 76 17.12 -19.29 -21.96
C ARG A 76 18.59 -19.61 -22.25
N GLU A 77 19.04 -20.72 -21.69
CA GLU A 77 20.40 -21.25 -21.85
C GLU A 77 20.86 -21.34 -23.31
N LYS A 78 19.97 -21.76 -24.21
CA LYS A 78 20.28 -21.84 -25.65
C LYS A 78 20.70 -20.52 -26.31
N TYR A 79 20.39 -19.38 -25.70
CA TYR A 79 20.79 -18.05 -26.17
C TYR A 79 21.95 -17.46 -25.36
N ALA A 80 22.42 -18.15 -24.30
CA ALA A 80 23.44 -17.63 -23.40
C ALA A 80 24.77 -17.38 -24.13
N THR A 81 25.28 -18.37 -24.88
CA THR A 81 26.51 -18.24 -25.67
C THR A 81 26.40 -17.17 -26.73
N GLN A 82 25.25 -17.08 -27.42
CA GLN A 82 25.02 -16.04 -28.41
C GLN A 82 25.05 -14.65 -27.76
N LEU A 83 24.40 -14.49 -26.60
CA LEU A 83 24.33 -13.21 -25.91
C LEU A 83 25.67 -12.79 -25.28
N GLN A 84 26.54 -13.76 -24.94
CA GLN A 84 27.92 -13.48 -24.51
C GLN A 84 28.80 -13.00 -25.66
N ASN A 85 28.68 -13.63 -26.83
CA ASN A 85 29.49 -13.28 -28.00
C ASN A 85 28.99 -12.01 -28.71
N GLU A 86 27.68 -11.82 -28.76
CA GLU A 86 27.00 -10.70 -29.41
C GLU A 86 26.02 -10.05 -28.42
N PRO A 87 26.51 -9.17 -27.53
CA PRO A 87 25.67 -8.54 -26.53
C PRO A 87 24.60 -7.66 -27.18
N ILE A 88 23.35 -7.81 -26.70
CA ILE A 88 22.22 -7.03 -27.17
C ILE A 88 22.06 -5.83 -26.24
N THR A 89 22.22 -4.62 -26.77
CA THR A 89 21.90 -3.40 -26.05
C THR A 89 20.44 -3.01 -26.28
N VAL A 90 19.72 -2.74 -25.21
CA VAL A 90 18.33 -2.28 -25.24
C VAL A 90 18.23 -0.88 -24.66
N LYS A 91 17.38 -0.04 -25.25
CA LYS A 91 17.06 1.28 -24.69
C LYS A 91 15.98 1.11 -23.62
N ILE A 92 16.31 1.44 -22.37
CA ILE A 92 15.36 1.42 -21.24
C ILE A 92 14.55 2.71 -21.22
N SER A 93 15.23 3.83 -21.45
CA SER A 93 14.63 5.16 -21.54
C SER A 93 15.19 5.90 -22.76
N GLU A 94 14.85 7.16 -22.92
CA GLU A 94 15.41 7.99 -24.00
C GLU A 94 16.92 8.22 -23.84
N THR A 95 17.41 8.19 -22.60
CA THR A 95 18.78 8.51 -22.23
C THR A 95 19.59 7.32 -21.71
N GLU A 96 18.93 6.20 -21.40
CA GLU A 96 19.54 5.03 -20.76
C GLU A 96 19.53 3.80 -21.67
N GLU A 97 20.72 3.26 -21.94
CA GLU A 97 20.93 2.01 -22.64
C GLU A 97 21.44 0.95 -21.66
N PHE A 98 21.00 -0.29 -21.84
CA PHE A 98 21.37 -1.42 -20.99
C PHE A 98 21.77 -2.63 -21.81
N THR A 99 22.92 -3.19 -21.46
CA THR A 99 23.47 -4.36 -22.14
C THR A 99 22.94 -5.63 -21.49
N LEU A 100 22.24 -6.45 -22.28
CA LEU A 100 21.67 -7.70 -21.81
C LEU A 100 22.78 -8.73 -21.57
N THR A 101 22.77 -9.34 -20.39
CA THR A 101 23.63 -10.46 -20.01
C THR A 101 22.79 -11.71 -19.78
N PRO A 102 23.31 -12.92 -20.06
CA PRO A 102 22.60 -14.15 -19.71
C PRO A 102 22.40 -14.22 -18.19
N LYS A 103 21.21 -14.64 -17.76
CA LYS A 103 20.88 -14.80 -16.34
C LYS A 103 20.07 -16.06 -16.12
N THR A 104 20.33 -16.74 -15.00
CA THR A 104 19.47 -17.82 -14.53
C THR A 104 18.42 -17.26 -13.58
N ARG A 105 17.25 -17.90 -13.51
CA ARG A 105 16.22 -17.50 -12.53
C ARG A 105 16.66 -17.65 -11.08
N HIS A 106 17.62 -18.53 -10.82
CA HIS A 106 18.20 -18.75 -9.49
C HIS A 106 19.14 -17.62 -9.07
N ASP A 107 19.69 -16.87 -10.03
CA ASP A 107 20.58 -15.74 -9.78
C ASP A 107 19.82 -14.44 -9.45
N LEU A 108 18.49 -14.47 -9.57
CA LEU A 108 17.65 -13.30 -9.34
C LEU A 108 17.48 -13.03 -7.83
N PRO A 109 17.49 -11.75 -7.40
CA PRO A 109 17.18 -11.37 -6.04
C PRO A 109 15.87 -11.99 -5.55
N SER A 110 15.90 -12.59 -4.36
CA SER A 110 14.78 -13.36 -3.83
C SER A 110 13.69 -12.49 -3.19
N LYS A 111 12.53 -13.09 -2.87
CA LYS A 111 11.47 -12.41 -2.09
C LYS A 111 11.91 -12.07 -0.66
N LYS A 112 12.96 -12.73 -0.14
CA LYS A 112 13.56 -12.43 1.17
C LYS A 112 14.44 -11.19 1.05
N ASP A 113 15.32 -11.15 0.05
CA ASP A 113 16.15 -10.00 -0.31
C ASP A 113 15.27 -8.76 -0.50
N ALA A 114 14.11 -8.93 -1.17
CA ALA A 114 13.19 -7.82 -1.42
C ALA A 114 12.63 -7.21 -0.13
N LEU A 115 12.43 -8.05 0.90
CA LEU A 115 11.99 -7.62 2.22
C LEU A 115 13.13 -6.97 3.01
N GLU A 116 14.37 -7.42 2.82
CA GLU A 116 15.54 -6.79 3.43
C GLU A 116 15.74 -5.37 2.91
N VAL A 117 15.58 -5.14 1.60
CA VAL A 117 15.58 -3.77 1.03
C VAL A 117 14.50 -2.90 1.67
N LEU A 118 13.29 -3.41 1.87
CA LEU A 118 12.23 -2.66 2.58
C LEU A 118 12.64 -2.34 4.02
N LYS A 119 13.30 -3.26 4.73
CA LYS A 119 13.82 -3.01 6.08
C LYS A 119 14.91 -1.95 6.07
N MET A 120 15.81 -1.97 5.08
CA MET A 120 16.86 -0.95 4.90
C MET A 120 16.26 0.43 4.64
N MET A 121 15.26 0.54 3.75
CA MET A 121 14.52 1.80 3.53
C MET A 121 13.90 2.35 4.81
N VAL A 122 13.26 1.49 5.59
CA VAL A 122 12.65 1.85 6.88
C VAL A 122 13.73 2.33 7.86
N ALA A 123 14.86 1.61 7.97
CA ALA A 123 15.96 1.97 8.86
C ALA A 123 16.59 3.31 8.48
N ALA A 124 16.81 3.54 7.19
CA ALA A 124 17.32 4.80 6.65
C ALA A 124 16.29 5.95 6.67
N LYS A 125 15.03 5.66 7.05
CA LYS A 125 13.88 6.59 6.96
C LYS A 125 13.70 7.17 5.54
N ASN A 126 14.17 6.47 4.52
CA ASN A 126 14.04 6.89 3.13
C ASN A 126 12.76 6.29 2.55
N PHE A 127 11.72 7.12 2.46
CA PHE A 127 10.42 6.73 1.91
C PHE A 127 10.17 7.29 0.51
N SER A 128 11.06 8.11 -0.04
CA SER A 128 10.94 8.62 -1.42
C SER A 128 11.06 7.50 -2.44
N ASN A 129 11.90 6.51 -2.17
CA ASN A 129 12.07 5.34 -3.02
C ASN A 129 11.03 4.22 -2.78
N LEU A 130 10.12 4.37 -1.80
CA LEU A 130 9.17 3.31 -1.45
C LEU A 130 8.19 3.04 -2.60
N PHE A 131 7.57 4.09 -3.15
CA PHE A 131 6.65 3.97 -4.28
C PHE A 131 7.30 3.33 -5.53
N PRO A 132 8.43 3.86 -6.06
CA PRO A 132 9.05 3.27 -7.25
C PRO A 132 9.46 1.81 -7.01
N TYR A 133 9.95 1.49 -5.81
CA TYR A 133 10.38 0.14 -5.49
C TYR A 133 9.21 -0.86 -5.44
N LEU A 134 8.10 -0.50 -4.78
CA LEU A 134 6.90 -1.33 -4.73
C LEU A 134 6.26 -1.49 -6.12
N SER A 135 6.29 -0.44 -6.93
CA SER A 135 5.84 -0.52 -8.34
C SER A 135 6.69 -1.50 -9.15
N ALA A 136 8.01 -1.50 -8.96
CA ALA A 136 8.92 -2.40 -9.66
C ALA A 136 8.77 -3.86 -9.22
N LEU A 137 8.55 -4.09 -7.92
CA LEU A 137 8.25 -5.41 -7.39
C LEU A 137 6.96 -5.97 -7.99
N ARG A 138 5.89 -5.18 -8.03
CA ARG A 138 4.62 -5.60 -8.64
C ARG A 138 4.77 -5.94 -10.12
N MET A 139 5.47 -5.10 -10.89
CA MET A 139 5.82 -5.35 -12.30
C MET A 139 6.59 -6.67 -12.47
N SER A 140 7.43 -7.01 -11.50
CA SER A 140 8.25 -8.23 -11.47
C SER A 140 7.50 -9.45 -10.93
N ASN A 141 6.18 -9.36 -10.69
CA ASN A 141 5.34 -10.38 -10.06
C ASN A 141 5.77 -10.75 -8.62
N TYR A 142 6.41 -9.82 -7.91
CA TYR A 142 6.72 -9.93 -6.49
C TYR A 142 5.61 -9.28 -5.68
N ALA A 143 4.53 -10.03 -5.44
CA ALA A 143 3.40 -9.57 -4.65
C ALA A 143 3.76 -9.43 -3.16
N ILE A 144 3.39 -8.30 -2.58
CA ILE A 144 3.43 -8.03 -1.14
C ILE A 144 2.13 -8.51 -0.52
N ASN A 145 2.22 -9.32 0.54
CA ASN A 145 1.04 -9.83 1.27
C ASN A 145 0.54 -8.80 2.30
N SER A 146 -0.64 -9.06 2.89
CA SER A 146 -1.28 -8.15 3.86
C SER A 146 -0.36 -7.81 5.04
N ASP A 147 0.23 -8.81 5.68
CA ASP A 147 1.07 -8.60 6.87
C ASP A 147 2.27 -7.67 6.59
N ARG A 148 2.87 -7.79 5.40
CA ARG A 148 3.95 -6.90 4.97
C ARG A 148 3.44 -5.50 4.70
N TRP A 149 2.25 -5.35 4.10
CA TRP A 149 1.63 -4.04 3.96
C TRP A 149 1.34 -3.39 5.31
N GLU A 150 0.79 -4.14 6.26
CA GLU A 150 0.54 -3.63 7.62
C GLU A 150 1.85 -3.18 8.31
N TYR A 151 2.93 -3.95 8.13
CA TYR A 151 4.27 -3.56 8.57
C TYR A 151 4.73 -2.24 7.93
N ILE A 152 4.61 -2.10 6.61
CA ILE A 152 5.01 -0.89 5.87
C ILE A 152 4.19 0.32 6.33
N ILE A 153 2.88 0.14 6.53
CA ILE A 153 1.97 1.19 7.02
C ILE A 153 2.36 1.66 8.42
N ARG A 154 2.65 0.73 9.34
CA ARG A 154 3.15 1.08 10.69
C ARG A 154 4.43 1.91 10.61
N LYS A 155 5.40 1.47 9.79
CA LYS A 155 6.71 2.12 9.70
C LYS A 155 6.67 3.48 9.02
N THR A 156 5.83 3.64 7.99
CA THR A 156 5.58 4.94 7.37
C THR A 156 4.85 5.90 8.31
N SER A 157 3.91 5.41 9.13
CA SER A 157 3.28 6.20 10.20
C SER A 157 4.28 6.67 11.25
N ASP A 158 5.14 5.78 11.74
CA ASP A 158 6.18 6.13 12.72
C ASP A 158 7.11 7.23 12.18
N ALA A 159 7.33 7.27 10.87
CA ALA A 159 8.12 8.31 10.18
C ALA A 159 7.30 9.56 9.73
N GLY A 160 5.99 9.60 9.96
CA GLY A 160 5.14 10.72 9.53
C GLY A 160 4.92 10.82 8.01
N LYS A 161 5.11 9.70 7.28
CA LYS A 161 5.08 9.57 5.81
C LYS A 161 3.87 8.77 5.30
N LEU A 162 2.76 8.73 6.03
CA LEU A 162 1.53 8.05 5.59
C LEU A 162 0.99 8.53 4.23
N SER A 163 1.31 9.76 3.81
CA SER A 163 0.96 10.25 2.47
C SER A 163 1.51 9.35 1.35
N THR A 164 2.67 8.73 1.55
CA THR A 164 3.25 7.78 0.59
C THR A 164 2.41 6.50 0.47
N ILE A 165 1.74 6.07 1.55
CA ILE A 165 0.79 4.94 1.49
C ILE A 165 -0.45 5.32 0.68
N ILE A 166 -0.98 6.52 0.88
CA ILE A 166 -2.12 7.02 0.11
C ILE A 166 -1.77 7.11 -1.37
N GLU A 167 -0.56 7.56 -1.71
CA GLU A 167 -0.07 7.57 -3.10
C GLU A 167 0.07 6.16 -3.68
N CYS A 168 0.56 5.19 -2.90
CA CYS A 168 0.62 3.80 -3.32
C CYS A 168 -0.77 3.23 -3.60
N ALA A 169 -1.77 3.55 -2.76
CA ALA A 169 -3.15 3.12 -2.93
C ALA A 169 -3.78 3.78 -4.17
N ARG A 170 -3.57 5.09 -4.37
CA ARG A 170 -4.01 5.82 -5.58
C ARG A 170 -3.51 5.18 -6.88
N GLN A 171 -2.35 4.53 -6.83
CA GLN A 171 -1.77 3.79 -7.95
C GLN A 171 -1.77 2.28 -7.67
N SER A 172 -2.88 1.76 -7.15
CA SER A 172 -3.09 0.36 -6.75
C SER A 172 -2.68 -0.64 -7.84
N GLN A 173 -2.98 -0.36 -9.11
CA GLN A 173 -2.61 -1.24 -10.22
C GLN A 173 -1.09 -1.39 -10.36
N ARG A 174 -0.34 -0.32 -10.07
CA ARG A 174 1.12 -0.28 -10.15
C ARG A 174 1.77 -0.89 -8.92
N THR A 175 1.23 -0.67 -7.72
CA THR A 175 1.88 -1.08 -6.46
C THR A 175 1.34 -2.40 -5.91
N GLY A 176 0.11 -2.77 -6.28
CA GLY A 176 -0.65 -3.86 -5.68
C GLY A 176 -1.27 -3.54 -4.32
N LEU A 177 -1.22 -2.28 -3.84
CA LEU A 177 -1.90 -1.89 -2.60
C LEU A 177 -3.39 -1.71 -2.86
N SER A 178 -4.24 -2.50 -2.21
CA SER A 178 -5.69 -2.29 -2.22
C SER A 178 -6.24 -2.04 -0.81
N LEU A 179 -7.04 -0.98 -0.69
CA LEU A 179 -7.79 -0.64 0.52
C LEU A 179 -9.07 -1.49 0.69
N GLY A 180 -9.41 -2.34 -0.28
CA GLY A 180 -10.47 -3.35 -0.13
C GLY A 180 -10.08 -4.51 0.79
N ASN A 181 -8.79 -4.66 1.11
CA ASN A 181 -8.34 -5.61 2.12
C ASN A 181 -8.62 -5.03 3.53
N LYS A 182 -9.47 -5.70 4.30
CA LYS A 182 -9.87 -5.28 5.65
C LYS A 182 -8.69 -5.04 6.60
N ASN A 183 -7.68 -5.91 6.62
CA ASN A 183 -6.54 -5.76 7.53
C ASN A 183 -5.66 -4.56 7.16
N ILE A 184 -5.44 -4.33 5.87
CA ILE A 184 -4.73 -3.16 5.36
C ILE A 184 -5.49 -1.87 5.72
N ALA A 185 -6.80 -1.83 5.48
CA ALA A 185 -7.65 -0.69 5.83
C ALA A 185 -7.66 -0.44 7.35
N ARG A 186 -7.91 -1.48 8.14
CA ARG A 186 -7.89 -1.44 9.61
C ARG A 186 -6.58 -0.85 10.11
N ARG A 187 -5.45 -1.33 9.59
CA ARG A 187 -4.14 -0.81 9.97
C ARG A 187 -3.96 0.66 9.59
N LEU A 188 -4.33 1.04 8.37
CA LEU A 188 -4.19 2.42 7.89
C LEU A 188 -5.00 3.39 8.76
N PHE A 189 -6.27 3.07 9.04
CA PHE A 189 -7.15 3.92 9.84
C PHE A 189 -6.73 3.97 11.31
N PHE A 190 -6.24 2.87 11.88
CA PHE A 190 -5.62 2.91 13.21
C PHE A 190 -4.38 3.81 13.26
N GLU A 191 -3.53 3.81 12.22
CA GLU A 191 -2.38 4.71 12.17
C GLU A 191 -2.76 6.19 11.95
N LEU A 192 -3.86 6.46 11.23
CA LEU A 192 -4.40 7.81 11.07
C LEU A 192 -4.93 8.36 12.40
N HIS A 193 -5.66 7.53 13.15
CA HIS A 193 -6.07 7.81 14.53
C HIS A 193 -4.86 8.19 15.40
N ARG A 194 -3.82 7.33 15.43
CA ARG A 194 -2.59 7.59 16.19
C ARG A 194 -1.88 8.87 15.74
N THR A 195 -1.91 9.19 14.46
CA THR A 195 -1.25 10.36 13.88
C THR A 195 -1.82 11.67 14.43
N ALA A 196 -3.13 11.74 14.69
CA ALA A 196 -3.76 12.92 15.27
C ALA A 196 -3.28 13.24 16.70
N ALA A 197 -2.76 12.24 17.42
CA ALA A 197 -2.23 12.39 18.77
C ALA A 197 -0.71 12.67 18.82
N LYS A 198 0.02 12.55 17.70
CA LYS A 198 1.47 12.77 17.65
C LYS A 198 1.79 14.26 17.66
N PRO A 199 2.82 14.72 18.42
CA PRO A 199 3.32 16.08 18.25
C PRO A 199 3.88 16.27 16.84
N ASN A 200 3.55 17.39 16.19
CA ASN A 200 3.98 17.71 14.83
C ASN A 200 4.69 19.07 14.83
N SER A 201 5.80 19.18 14.10
CA SER A 201 6.55 20.43 13.94
C SER A 201 5.94 21.38 12.91
N ALA A 202 5.03 20.91 12.06
CA ALA A 202 4.40 21.71 10.99
C ALA A 202 2.88 21.53 10.96
N GLY A 203 2.16 22.43 11.63
CA GLY A 203 0.70 22.48 11.64
C GLY A 203 0.02 21.43 12.51
N ASN A 204 -1.31 21.44 12.51
CA ASN A 204 -2.12 20.57 13.37
C ASN A 204 -2.13 19.11 12.86
N PRO A 205 -1.60 18.14 13.63
CA PRO A 205 -1.56 16.74 13.22
C PRO A 205 -2.94 16.14 12.95
N ALA A 206 -3.98 16.58 13.67
CA ALA A 206 -5.35 16.10 13.48
C ALA A 206 -5.93 16.50 12.12
N VAL A 207 -5.66 17.74 11.68
CA VAL A 207 -6.11 18.24 10.36
C VAL A 207 -5.46 17.44 9.24
N LYS A 208 -4.15 17.19 9.34
CA LYS A 208 -3.43 16.34 8.38
C LYS A 208 -3.96 14.91 8.38
N ALA A 209 -4.21 14.32 9.55
CA ALA A 209 -4.78 12.98 9.67
C ALA A 209 -6.19 12.90 9.06
N LEU A 210 -7.06 13.88 9.33
CA LEU A 210 -8.40 13.94 8.75
C LEU A 210 -8.35 14.04 7.22
N ARG A 211 -7.45 14.88 6.68
CA ARG A 211 -7.27 15.01 5.24
C ARG A 211 -6.89 13.67 4.62
N LEU A 212 -5.86 13.00 5.15
CA LEU A 212 -5.41 11.70 4.64
C LEU A 212 -6.47 10.60 4.81
N ALA A 213 -7.23 10.60 5.91
CA ALA A 213 -8.32 9.65 6.13
C ALA A 213 -9.45 9.82 5.10
N ARG A 214 -9.81 11.07 4.77
CA ARG A 214 -10.80 11.37 3.73
C ARG A 214 -10.29 11.02 2.33
N GLU A 215 -9.03 11.28 2.04
CA GLU A 215 -8.40 10.83 0.79
C GLU A 215 -8.44 9.29 0.68
N ALA A 216 -8.10 8.57 1.75
CA ALA A 216 -8.18 7.11 1.79
C ALA A 216 -9.61 6.60 1.58
N ALA A 217 -10.58 7.18 2.27
CA ALA A 217 -11.99 6.81 2.14
C ALA A 217 -12.53 7.07 0.72
N SER A 218 -12.15 8.19 0.09
CA SER A 218 -12.51 8.48 -1.31
C SER A 218 -11.88 7.51 -2.29
N LEU A 219 -10.68 7.00 -2.01
CA LEU A 219 -10.07 5.95 -2.85
C LEU A 219 -10.85 4.64 -2.74
N MET A 220 -11.43 4.31 -1.58
CA MET A 220 -12.22 3.08 -1.41
C MET A 220 -13.47 3.01 -2.32
N ASP A 221 -13.92 4.14 -2.88
CA ASP A 221 -15.01 4.18 -3.87
C ASP A 221 -14.57 3.74 -5.27
N ALA A 222 -13.26 3.67 -5.55
CA ALA A 222 -12.75 3.24 -6.84
C ALA A 222 -12.87 1.71 -7.03
N PRO A 223 -13.05 1.20 -8.27
CA PRO A 223 -13.24 -0.23 -8.53
C PRO A 223 -12.08 -1.12 -8.01
N GLU A 224 -10.84 -0.64 -8.08
CA GLU A 224 -9.65 -1.33 -7.56
C GLU A 224 -9.63 -1.57 -6.04
N HIS A 225 -10.51 -0.86 -5.32
CA HIS A 225 -10.60 -0.89 -3.86
C HIS A 225 -11.96 -1.37 -3.36
N SER A 226 -12.96 -1.42 -4.23
CA SER A 226 -14.31 -1.85 -3.89
C SER A 226 -14.38 -3.36 -3.69
N VAL A 227 -15.20 -3.78 -2.72
CA VAL A 227 -15.56 -5.17 -2.46
C VAL A 227 -17.05 -5.33 -2.74
N GLU A 228 -17.43 -6.44 -3.39
CA GLU A 228 -18.82 -6.67 -3.78
C GLU A 228 -19.74 -6.89 -2.57
N ASP A 229 -19.28 -7.67 -1.59
CA ASP A 229 -20.02 -7.87 -0.34
C ASP A 229 -19.83 -6.67 0.60
N ILE A 230 -20.93 -5.99 0.92
CA ILE A 230 -20.97 -4.87 1.85
C ILE A 230 -20.53 -5.26 3.27
N GLN A 231 -20.68 -6.53 3.66
CA GLN A 231 -20.26 -7.03 4.98
C GLN A 231 -18.75 -7.14 5.09
N ASP A 232 -18.07 -7.40 3.97
CA ASP A 232 -16.61 -7.51 3.90
C ASP A 232 -15.94 -6.21 3.44
N ASP A 233 -16.68 -5.29 2.80
CA ASP A 233 -16.17 -4.02 2.32
C ASP A 233 -15.71 -3.12 3.49
N PRO A 234 -14.40 -2.82 3.60
CA PRO A 234 -13.85 -2.01 4.67
C PRO A 234 -14.48 -0.61 4.77
N LYS A 235 -14.91 -0.01 3.65
CA LYS A 235 -15.45 1.36 3.65
C LYS A 235 -16.74 1.49 4.46
N HIS A 236 -17.46 0.39 4.60
CA HIS A 236 -18.74 0.28 5.28
C HIS A 236 -18.62 -0.19 6.73
N GLN A 237 -17.39 -0.44 7.19
CA GLN A 237 -17.09 -0.94 8.54
C GLN A 237 -17.02 0.19 9.56
N PRO A 238 -17.47 -0.04 10.80
CA PRO A 238 -17.41 0.95 11.87
C PRO A 238 -16.02 1.52 12.14
N PHE A 239 -14.93 0.76 11.94
CA PHE A 239 -13.59 1.28 12.21
C PHE A 239 -13.19 2.41 11.24
N VAL A 240 -13.56 2.32 9.94
CA VAL A 240 -13.31 3.39 8.97
C VAL A 240 -14.14 4.62 9.34
N ILE A 241 -15.45 4.41 9.53
CA ILE A 241 -16.41 5.49 9.79
C ILE A 241 -16.12 6.15 11.15
N GLY A 242 -15.80 5.36 12.17
CA GLY A 242 -15.49 5.82 13.53
C GLY A 242 -14.20 6.62 13.61
N THR A 243 -13.15 6.23 12.87
CA THR A 243 -11.95 7.07 12.75
C THR A 243 -12.25 8.39 12.04
N LEU A 244 -13.08 8.40 10.99
CA LEU A 244 -13.50 9.64 10.33
C LEU A 244 -14.33 10.55 11.26
N LEU A 245 -15.24 9.96 12.04
CA LEU A 245 -16.02 10.65 13.07
C LEU A 245 -15.08 11.28 14.12
N GLU A 246 -14.13 10.51 14.62
CA GLU A 246 -13.18 10.99 15.62
C GLU A 246 -12.34 12.16 15.09
N LEU A 247 -11.70 11.98 13.94
CA LEU A 247 -10.83 13.00 13.37
C LEU A 247 -11.60 14.28 13.02
N SER A 248 -12.83 14.15 12.51
CA SER A 248 -13.70 15.31 12.25
C SER A 248 -14.14 15.99 13.54
N ALA A 249 -14.51 15.25 14.59
CA ALA A 249 -14.90 15.82 15.88
C ALA A 249 -13.72 16.55 16.56
N VAL A 250 -12.51 15.98 16.51
CA VAL A 250 -11.28 16.63 16.98
C VAL A 250 -11.04 17.93 16.22
N CYS A 251 -11.12 17.92 14.89
CA CYS A 251 -10.93 19.14 14.08
C CYS A 251 -12.02 20.19 14.33
N ALA A 252 -13.28 19.78 14.52
CA ALA A 252 -14.39 20.68 14.82
C ALA A 252 -14.22 21.40 16.16
N GLN A 253 -13.67 20.73 17.18
CA GLN A 253 -13.32 21.38 18.46
C GLN A 253 -12.27 22.50 18.29
N MET A 254 -11.51 22.46 17.21
CA MET A 254 -10.48 23.45 16.87
C MET A 254 -10.94 24.42 15.77
N ASN A 255 -12.22 24.39 15.38
CA ASN A 255 -12.79 25.15 14.26
C ASN A 255 -12.11 24.90 12.90
N GLU A 256 -11.50 23.72 12.72
CA GLU A 256 -10.80 23.30 11.48
C GLU A 256 -11.65 22.35 10.62
N ALA A 257 -12.84 21.98 11.10
CA ALA A 257 -13.81 21.18 10.36
C ALA A 257 -15.25 21.59 10.71
N ASP A 258 -16.16 21.44 9.75
CA ASP A 258 -17.57 21.73 9.94
C ASP A 258 -18.22 20.68 10.88
N ILE A 259 -19.13 21.16 11.73
CA ILE A 259 -19.97 20.33 12.58
C ILE A 259 -20.86 19.41 11.73
N ASP A 260 -21.32 19.86 10.55
CA ASP A 260 -22.14 19.01 9.68
C ASP A 260 -21.39 17.77 9.18
N LEU A 261 -20.07 17.86 9.05
CA LEU A 261 -19.23 16.69 8.75
C LEU A 261 -19.25 15.67 9.89
N VAL A 262 -19.20 16.14 11.14
CA VAL A 262 -19.29 15.29 12.35
C VAL A 262 -20.65 14.61 12.40
N ARG A 263 -21.73 15.35 12.16
CA ARG A 263 -23.11 14.83 12.12
C ARG A 263 -23.26 13.74 11.06
N GLY A 264 -22.75 13.96 9.86
CA GLY A 264 -22.79 12.99 8.77
C GLY A 264 -22.08 11.68 9.12
N TYR A 265 -20.91 11.73 9.77
CA TYR A 265 -20.23 10.50 10.23
C TYR A 265 -20.89 9.85 11.44
N ALA A 266 -21.54 10.62 12.33
CA ALA A 266 -22.29 10.07 13.44
C ALA A 266 -23.47 9.22 12.95
N GLN A 267 -24.27 9.75 12.02
CA GLN A 267 -25.37 9.02 11.40
C GLN A 267 -24.90 7.76 10.65
N LYS A 268 -23.79 7.87 9.89
CA LYS A 268 -23.19 6.71 9.21
C LYS A 268 -22.71 5.63 10.18
N LEU A 269 -22.09 6.02 11.30
CA LEU A 269 -21.61 5.08 12.29
C LEU A 269 -22.78 4.37 12.99
N ASP A 270 -23.86 5.09 13.27
CA ASP A 270 -25.08 4.50 13.83
C ASP A 270 -25.68 3.44 12.89
N ALA A 271 -25.79 3.78 11.59
CA ALA A 271 -26.28 2.85 10.57
C ALA A 271 -25.37 1.63 10.36
N ALA A 272 -24.05 1.79 10.55
CA ALA A 272 -23.08 0.71 10.38
C ALA A 272 -22.83 -0.11 11.67
N TRP A 273 -23.44 0.26 12.80
CA TRP A 273 -23.11 -0.29 14.11
C TRP A 273 -23.16 -1.82 14.16
N SER A 274 -24.18 -2.43 13.57
CA SER A 274 -24.36 -3.90 13.59
C SER A 274 -23.25 -4.69 12.88
N ARG A 275 -22.42 -4.03 12.05
CA ARG A 275 -21.29 -4.66 11.34
C ARG A 275 -20.03 -4.74 12.19
N GLY A 276 -19.95 -3.97 13.27
CA GLY A 276 -18.83 -4.00 14.20
C GLY A 276 -18.97 -5.15 15.19
N ASN A 277 -17.85 -5.62 15.72
CA ASN A 277 -17.87 -6.42 16.95
C ASN A 277 -17.25 -5.61 18.09
N PHE A 278 -18.05 -5.44 19.13
CA PHE A 278 -17.79 -4.64 20.32
C PHE A 278 -17.80 -5.48 21.60
N LYS A 279 -17.76 -6.81 21.47
CA LYS A 279 -17.81 -7.77 22.56
C LYS A 279 -16.41 -8.15 23.02
N ASP A 280 -16.31 -8.66 24.23
CA ASP A 280 -15.10 -9.26 24.79
C ASP A 280 -15.08 -10.78 24.54
N ASP A 281 -15.13 -11.16 23.26
CA ASP A 281 -15.27 -12.57 22.81
C ASP A 281 -14.09 -13.07 21.95
N ALA A 282 -13.02 -12.28 21.84
CA ALA A 282 -11.83 -12.66 21.09
C ALA A 282 -11.17 -13.93 21.66
N ALA A 283 -10.92 -14.92 20.80
CA ALA A 283 -10.34 -16.21 21.20
C ALA A 283 -8.82 -16.13 21.39
N THR A 284 -8.16 -15.23 20.66
CA THR A 284 -6.71 -15.07 20.68
C THR A 284 -6.29 -13.66 21.07
N SER A 285 -5.07 -13.53 21.61
CA SER A 285 -4.49 -12.22 21.92
C SER A 285 -4.31 -11.36 20.66
N PHE A 286 -4.09 -12.00 19.50
CA PHE A 286 -4.04 -11.32 18.21
C PHE A 286 -5.39 -10.70 17.84
N GLU A 287 -6.48 -11.46 17.92
CA GLU A 287 -7.84 -10.93 17.70
C GLU A 287 -8.19 -9.82 18.69
N THR A 288 -7.78 -9.94 19.97
CA THR A 288 -7.97 -8.86 20.95
C THR A 288 -7.24 -7.59 20.52
N ILE A 289 -6.02 -7.70 19.97
CA ILE A 289 -5.27 -6.55 19.45
C ILE A 289 -6.01 -5.93 18.26
N GLU A 290 -6.46 -6.72 17.30
CA GLU A 290 -7.20 -6.20 16.14
C GLU A 290 -8.49 -5.49 16.56
N ARG A 291 -9.24 -6.09 17.50
CA ARG A 291 -10.45 -5.52 18.10
C ARG A 291 -10.17 -4.17 18.77
N LEU A 292 -9.06 -4.07 19.51
CA LEU A 292 -8.63 -2.82 20.12
C LEU A 292 -8.23 -1.76 19.08
N GLU A 293 -7.49 -2.16 18.04
CA GLU A 293 -7.12 -1.25 16.93
C GLU A 293 -8.36 -0.71 16.19
N GLU A 294 -9.43 -1.48 16.06
CA GLU A 294 -10.72 -1.04 15.48
C GLU A 294 -11.50 -0.10 16.42
N ASN A 295 -11.62 -0.47 17.71
CA ASN A 295 -12.62 0.12 18.60
C ASN A 295 -12.14 1.37 19.37
N LEU A 296 -10.84 1.60 19.49
CA LEU A 296 -10.31 2.79 20.21
C LEU A 296 -10.74 4.11 19.55
N ALA A 297 -10.61 4.19 18.23
CA ALA A 297 -11.02 5.36 17.46
C ALA A 297 -12.54 5.57 17.50
N ILE A 298 -13.31 4.48 17.38
CA ILE A 298 -14.79 4.49 17.48
C ILE A 298 -15.23 5.06 18.83
N TYR A 299 -14.70 4.52 19.93
CA TYR A 299 -15.02 4.99 21.28
C TYR A 299 -14.69 6.49 21.45
N ASN A 300 -13.50 6.91 21.01
CA ASN A 300 -13.12 8.31 21.16
C ASN A 300 -13.96 9.25 20.29
N GLY A 301 -14.29 8.84 19.06
CA GLY A 301 -15.14 9.60 18.15
C GLY A 301 -16.56 9.80 18.69
N MET A 302 -17.21 8.73 19.17
CA MET A 302 -18.52 8.83 19.81
C MET A 302 -18.49 9.77 21.02
N ARG A 303 -17.49 9.63 21.90
CA ARG A 303 -17.34 10.47 23.10
C ARG A 303 -17.16 11.95 22.74
N LEU A 304 -16.39 12.26 21.70
CA LEU A 304 -16.16 13.63 21.26
C LEU A 304 -17.41 14.22 20.59
N ALA A 305 -18.10 13.45 19.76
CA ALA A 305 -19.32 13.88 19.08
C ALA A 305 -20.44 14.21 20.07
N VAL A 306 -20.63 13.40 21.12
CA VAL A 306 -21.60 13.68 22.21
C VAL A 306 -21.27 14.99 22.94
N GLY A 307 -19.98 15.37 23.01
CA GLY A 307 -19.54 16.61 23.63
C GLY A 307 -19.75 17.87 22.78
N LEU A 308 -20.18 17.75 21.52
CA LEU A 308 -20.40 18.88 20.62
C LEU A 308 -21.91 19.21 20.56
N PRO A 309 -22.36 20.40 21.04
CA PRO A 309 -23.79 20.68 21.25
C PRO A 309 -24.69 20.45 20.03
N LYS A 310 -24.25 20.89 18.85
CA LYS A 310 -24.99 20.75 17.59
C LYS A 310 -24.93 19.33 17.00
N ALA A 311 -23.85 18.59 17.26
CA ALA A 311 -23.72 17.22 16.78
C ALA A 311 -24.45 16.22 17.68
N ALA A 312 -24.58 16.52 18.99
CA ALA A 312 -25.19 15.64 19.98
C ALA A 312 -26.62 15.20 19.62
N GLN A 313 -27.37 16.03 18.90
CA GLN A 313 -28.73 15.71 18.42
C GLN A 313 -28.77 14.47 17.51
N ASP A 314 -27.69 14.22 16.75
CA ASP A 314 -27.58 13.10 15.80
C ASP A 314 -26.78 11.92 16.37
N THR A 315 -26.40 11.96 17.66
CA THR A 315 -25.59 10.90 18.27
C THR A 315 -26.40 9.71 18.80
N GLY A 316 -27.74 9.80 18.80
CA GLY A 316 -28.64 8.68 19.13
C GLY A 316 -28.20 7.91 20.39
N SER A 317 -27.85 6.63 20.21
CA SER A 317 -27.44 5.73 21.29
C SER A 317 -25.96 5.80 21.68
N PHE A 318 -25.18 6.77 21.18
CA PHE A 318 -23.73 6.84 21.42
C PHE A 318 -23.37 6.91 22.90
N LYS A 319 -24.16 7.61 23.72
CA LYS A 319 -23.87 7.71 25.17
C LYS A 319 -23.90 6.33 25.84
N THR A 320 -24.93 5.54 25.55
CA THR A 320 -25.07 4.17 26.06
C THR A 320 -23.97 3.26 25.53
N ARG A 321 -23.76 3.26 24.20
CA ARG A 321 -22.71 2.46 23.54
C ARG A 321 -21.31 2.83 24.02
N CYS A 322 -21.02 4.10 24.29
CA CYS A 322 -19.76 4.53 24.90
C CYS A 322 -19.53 3.89 26.26
N ASN A 323 -20.57 3.83 27.10
CA ASN A 323 -20.46 3.26 28.44
C ASN A 323 -20.20 1.75 28.36
N GLU A 324 -20.96 1.02 27.53
CA GLU A 324 -20.79 -0.42 27.32
C GLU A 324 -19.40 -0.75 26.74
N LEU A 325 -18.99 -0.04 25.68
CA LEU A 325 -17.71 -0.28 25.01
C LEU A 325 -16.52 0.08 25.92
N ARG A 326 -16.68 1.04 26.83
CA ARG A 326 -15.62 1.43 27.76
C ARG A 326 -15.13 0.25 28.59
N ASP A 327 -16.04 -0.49 29.18
CA ASP A 327 -15.70 -1.59 30.09
C ASP A 327 -15.07 -2.77 29.32
N VAL A 328 -15.58 -3.05 28.11
CA VAL A 328 -14.99 -4.01 27.18
C VAL A 328 -13.55 -3.63 26.82
N LEU A 329 -13.31 -2.37 26.44
CA LEU A 329 -11.97 -1.90 26.07
C LEU A 329 -11.00 -1.98 27.24
N ILE A 330 -11.42 -1.64 28.47
CA ILE A 330 -10.57 -1.75 29.66
C ILE A 330 -10.19 -3.22 29.91
N SER A 331 -11.17 -4.14 29.87
CA SER A 331 -10.93 -5.58 30.00
C SER A 331 -9.92 -6.09 28.97
N GLN A 332 -10.11 -5.73 27.69
CA GLN A 332 -9.22 -6.14 26.60
C GLN A 332 -7.82 -5.56 26.73
N LEU A 333 -7.69 -4.28 27.11
CA LEU A 333 -6.41 -3.61 27.31
C LEU A 333 -5.57 -4.27 28.42
N GLN A 334 -6.22 -4.81 29.46
CA GLN A 334 -5.53 -5.53 30.54
C GLN A 334 -4.98 -6.90 30.09
N LYS A 335 -5.57 -7.51 29.05
CA LYS A 335 -5.17 -8.84 28.54
C LYS A 335 -4.00 -8.79 27.54
N VAL A 336 -3.68 -7.63 26.99
CA VAL A 336 -2.68 -7.50 25.91
C VAL A 336 -1.38 -6.86 26.36
N LYS A 337 -0.28 -7.20 25.67
CA LYS A 337 1.06 -6.61 25.88
C LYS A 337 1.55 -5.78 24.68
N ASN A 338 0.69 -5.51 23.70
CA ASN A 338 1.08 -4.84 22.46
C ASN A 338 1.42 -3.37 22.69
N ALA A 339 2.66 -2.98 22.42
CA ALA A 339 3.15 -1.63 22.66
C ALA A 339 2.46 -0.54 21.80
N ASN A 340 1.97 -0.86 20.59
CA ASN A 340 1.28 0.14 19.77
C ASN A 340 -0.08 0.50 20.36
N VAL A 341 -0.82 -0.51 20.81
CA VAL A 341 -2.14 -0.35 21.44
C VAL A 341 -2.00 0.30 22.82
N LEU A 342 -1.12 -0.21 23.68
CA LEU A 342 -0.89 0.36 25.02
C LEU A 342 -0.24 1.76 24.96
N GLY A 343 0.49 2.05 23.87
CA GLY A 343 1.08 3.34 23.59
C GLY A 343 0.08 4.40 23.18
N ASP A 344 -1.13 4.00 22.76
CA ASP A 344 -2.19 4.89 22.28
C ASP A 344 -2.70 5.84 23.39
N LYS A 345 -3.07 7.06 22.99
CA LYS A 345 -3.49 8.12 23.94
C LYS A 345 -4.86 7.81 24.56
N VAL A 346 -5.79 7.24 23.80
CA VAL A 346 -7.11 6.84 24.29
C VAL A 346 -6.99 5.64 25.21
N ALA A 347 -6.20 4.63 24.82
CA ALA A 347 -5.89 3.47 25.66
C ALA A 347 -5.27 3.89 27.01
N LYS A 348 -4.26 4.77 26.99
CA LYS A 348 -3.66 5.34 28.21
C LYS A 348 -4.67 6.08 29.08
N LYS A 349 -5.65 6.77 28.49
CA LYS A 349 -6.70 7.47 29.24
C LYS A 349 -7.68 6.50 29.88
N LEU A 350 -8.00 5.39 29.21
CA LEU A 350 -8.89 4.35 29.72
C LEU A 350 -8.29 3.58 30.89
N LEU A 351 -6.98 3.32 30.86
CA LEU A 351 -6.25 2.61 31.91
C LEU A 351 -5.90 3.48 33.13
N ARG A 352 -6.10 4.80 33.08
CA ARG A 352 -5.90 5.65 34.26
C ARG A 352 -6.99 5.34 35.29
N PRO A 353 -6.63 5.17 36.58
CA PRO A 353 -7.62 5.07 37.64
C PRO A 353 -8.52 6.31 37.60
N LYS A 354 -9.84 6.13 37.79
CA LYS A 354 -10.74 7.28 38.01
C LYS A 354 -10.15 8.10 39.16
N PRO A 355 -10.06 9.44 39.07
CA PRO A 355 -9.76 10.22 40.25
C PRO A 355 -10.80 9.84 41.30
N GLU A 356 -10.33 9.37 42.46
CA GLU A 356 -11.17 9.17 43.63
C GLU A 356 -12.00 10.44 43.78
N GLN A 357 -13.33 10.31 43.68
CA GLN A 357 -14.21 11.33 44.22
C GLN A 357 -13.80 11.40 45.68
N LYS A 358 -13.05 12.45 46.05
CA LYS A 358 -12.85 12.78 47.45
C LYS A 358 -14.26 12.78 48.03
N ALA A 359 -14.51 11.83 48.91
CA ALA A 359 -15.68 11.82 49.75
C ALA A 359 -15.66 13.18 50.47
N GLU A 360 -16.50 14.10 50.04
CA GLU A 360 -17.05 15.10 50.95
C GLU A 360 -17.95 14.34 51.90
N GLU A 361 -17.34 13.70 52.89
CA GLU A 361 -18.01 13.25 54.10
C GLU A 361 -17.02 13.38 55.27
N ASN A 362 -17.30 14.41 56.08
CA ASN A 362 -17.07 14.51 57.52
C ASN A 362 -15.64 14.81 58.02
N ALA A 363 -15.38 16.11 58.26
CA ALA A 363 -15.20 16.67 59.61
C ALA A 363 -15.19 18.21 59.57
#